data_AF-A0A8C2T556-F1
#
_entry.id   AF-A0A8C2T556-F1
#
_cell.length_a   1.000
_cell.length_b   1.000
_cell.length_c   1.000
_cell.angle_alpha   90.00
_cell.angle_beta   90.00
_cell.angle_gamma   90.00
#
_symmetry.space_group_name_H-M   'P 1'
#
loop_
_entity.id
_entity.type
_entity.pdbx_description
1 polymer ?
#
loop_
_entity_poly.entity_id
_entity_poly.type
_entity_poly.pdbx_seq_one_letter_code
_entity_poly.pdbx_strand_id
1 'polypeptide(L)' 'MVISLLLGFFGIIVSVVGMKCTKVGEEDPITKSRIAVAGGVLFILCGLCTLAAVSLYATQVTYEFFSANTPINAR' A
#
# COMPACT_ATOMS: atom_id res chain seq x y z
N MET A 1 6.14 6.20 -1.01
CA MET A 1 5.23 6.13 -2.19
C MET A 1 5.74 5.19 -3.28
N VAL A 2 6.95 5.35 -3.85
CA VAL A 2 7.42 4.47 -4.94
C VAL A 2 7.46 2.98 -4.55
N ILE A 3 8.03 2.66 -3.39
CA ILE A 3 8.10 1.28 -2.88
C ILE A 3 6.68 0.71 -2.69
N SER A 4 5.76 1.51 -2.13
CA SER A 4 4.35 1.13 -1.96
C SER A 4 3.69 0.77 -3.29
N LEU A 5 3.92 1.56 -4.35
CA LEU A 5 3.41 1.25 -5.69
C LEU A 5 3.95 -0.07 -6.25
N LEU A 6 5.23 -0.35 -6.07
CA LEU A 6 5.83 -1.62 -6.50
C LEU A 6 5.22 -2.79 -5.72
N LEU A 7 5.12 -2.71 -4.39
CA LEU A 7 4.46 -3.74 -3.59
C LEU A 7 2.99 -3.93 -3.98
N GLY A 8 2.27 -2.85 -4.26
CA GLY A 8 0.90 -2.89 -4.74
C GLY A 8 0.78 -3.59 -6.09
N PHE A 9 1.66 -3.29 -7.04
CA PHE A 9 1.68 -3.92 -8.35
C PHE A 9 1.91 -5.44 -8.25
N PHE A 10 2.92 -5.86 -7.48
CA PHE A 10 3.15 -7.27 -7.21
C PHE A 10 1.99 -7.91 -6.43
N GLY A 11 1.41 -7.19 -5.47
CA GLY A 11 0.24 -7.63 -4.71
C GLY A 11 -0.97 -7.93 -5.60
N ILE A 12 -1.26 -7.07 -6.58
CA ILE A 12 -2.33 -7.29 -7.57
C ILE A 12 -2.08 -8.58 -8.35
N ILE A 13 -0.87 -8.77 -8.89
CA ILE A 13 -0.52 -9.94 -9.69
C ILE A 13 -0.70 -11.22 -8.86
N VAL A 14 -0.16 -11.24 -7.64
CA VAL A 14 -0.25 -12.38 -6.71
C VAL A 14 -1.70 -12.68 -6.33
N SER A 15 -2.50 -11.65 -6.02
CA SER A 15 -3.93 -11.80 -5.73
C SER A 15 -4.71 -12.37 -6.92
N VAL A 16 -4.44 -11.91 -8.14
CA VAL A 16 -5.10 -12.43 -9.35
C VAL A 16 -4.79 -13.90 -9.59
N VAL A 17 -3.52 -14.31 -9.41
CA VAL A 17 -3.11 -15.71 -9.53
C VAL A 17 -3.78 -16.60 -8.47
N GLY A 18 -3.99 -16.09 -7.25
CA GLY A 18 -4.64 -16.83 -6.16
C GLY A 18 -6.17 -16.98 -6.27
N MET A 19 -6.86 -16.23 -7.14
CA MET A 19 -8.32 -16.30 -7.25
C MET A 19 -8.83 -17.58 -7.89
N LYS A 20 -9.94 -18.13 -7.39
CA LYS A 20 -10.51 -19.40 -7.88
C LYS A 20 -10.77 -19.43 -9.39
N CYS A 21 -11.11 -18.28 -9.99
CA CYS A 21 -11.35 -18.13 -11.43
C CYS A 21 -10.07 -18.19 -12.31
N THR A 22 -8.87 -18.14 -11.74
CA THR A 22 -7.61 -18.20 -12.50
C THR A 22 -7.14 -19.65 -12.65
N LYS A 23 -6.88 -20.08 -13.90
CA LYS A 23 -6.50 -21.47 -14.29
C LYS A 23 -5.06 -21.88 -13.94
N VAL A 24 -4.31 -21.05 -13.20
CA VAL A 24 -2.92 -21.33 -12.83
C VAL A 24 -2.88 -22.22 -11.58
N GLY A 25 -2.21 -23.38 -11.65
CA GLY A 25 -1.98 -24.26 -10.50
C GLY A 25 -3.26 -24.90 -9.93
N GLU A 26 -4.18 -25.32 -10.80
CA GLU A 26 -5.49 -25.86 -10.41
C GLU A 26 -5.43 -27.19 -9.63
N GLU A 27 -4.29 -27.88 -9.69
CA GLU A 27 -4.01 -29.14 -8.99
C GLU A 27 -3.97 -29.01 -7.46
N ASP A 28 -3.61 -27.82 -6.93
CA ASP A 28 -3.41 -27.58 -5.49
C ASP A 28 -4.26 -26.41 -4.95
N PRO A 29 -5.51 -26.65 -4.51
CA PRO A 29 -6.39 -25.58 -4.01
C PRO A 29 -5.90 -24.94 -2.70
N ILE A 30 -5.11 -25.65 -1.89
CA ILE A 30 -4.56 -25.14 -0.64
C ILE A 30 -3.45 -24.12 -0.91
N THR A 31 -2.53 -24.43 -1.83
CA THR A 31 -1.45 -23.53 -2.24
C THR A 31 -2.03 -22.27 -2.87
N LYS A 32 -3.05 -22.41 -3.71
CA LYS A 32 -3.80 -21.29 -4.30
C LYS A 32 -4.42 -20.35 -3.26
N SER A 33 -5.04 -20.91 -2.23
CA SER A 33 -5.62 -20.13 -1.12
C SER A 33 -4.54 -19.35 -0.35
N ARG A 34 -3.38 -19.97 -0.09
CA ARG A 34 -2.24 -19.29 0.56
C ARG A 34 -1.70 -18.14 -0.29
N ILE A 35 -1.63 -18.30 -1.60
CA ILE A 35 -1.20 -17.25 -2.53
C ILE A 35 -2.19 -16.07 -2.50
N ALA A 36 -3.49 -16.33 -2.50
CA ALA A 36 -4.50 -15.28 -2.40
C ALA A 36 -4.40 -14.50 -1.09
N VAL A 37 -4.20 -15.19 0.03
CA VAL A 37 -3.99 -14.57 1.36
C VAL A 37 -2.69 -13.77 1.38
N ALA A 38 -1.60 -14.29 0.83
CA ALA A 38 -0.33 -13.58 0.73
C ALA A 38 -0.45 -12.29 -0.09
N GLY A 39 -1.17 -12.32 -1.22
CA GLY A 39 -1.49 -11.13 -2.02
C GLY A 39 -2.27 -10.08 -1.24
N GLY A 40 -3.26 -10.51 -0.44
CA GLY A 40 -4.01 -9.62 0.45
C GLY A 40 -3.13 -8.96 1.52
N VAL A 41 -2.23 -9.72 2.16
CA VAL A 41 -1.29 -9.17 3.15
C VAL A 41 -0.37 -8.12 2.52
N LEU A 42 0.17 -8.39 1.33
CA LEU A 42 1.00 -7.43 0.59
C LEU A 42 0.22 -6.14 0.26
N PHE A 43 -1.06 -6.26 -0.06
CA PHE A 43 -1.94 -5.11 -0.31
C PHE A 43 -2.16 -4.24 0.93
N ILE A 44 -2.39 -4.87 2.09
CA ILE A 44 -2.55 -4.17 3.37
C ILE A 44 -1.26 -3.43 3.72
N LEU A 45 -0.10 -4.07 3.57
CA LEU A 45 1.21 -3.45 3.82
C LEU A 45 1.47 -2.27 2.87
N CYS A 46 1.14 -2.41 1.59
CA CYS A 46 1.18 -1.32 0.61
C CYS A 46 0.33 -0.12 1.05
N GLY A 47 -0.93 -0.38 1.45
CA GLY A 47 -1.85 0.65 1.91
C GLY A 47 -1.33 1.38 3.15
N LEU A 48 -0.86 0.64 4.16
CA LEU A 48 -0.30 1.21 5.39
C LEU A 48 0.95 2.06 5.11
N CYS A 49 1.84 1.59 4.24
CA CYS A 49 3.03 2.34 3.86
C CYS A 49 2.69 3.65 3.15
N THR A 50 1.68 3.64 2.27
CA THR A 50 1.22 4.83 1.56
C THR A 50 0.55 5.82 2.53
N LEU A 51 -0.30 5.32 3.42
CA LEU A 51 -0.95 6.11 4.46
C LEU A 51 0.08 6.82 5.34
N ALA A 52 1.07 6.09 5.86
CA ALA A 52 2.13 6.66 6.69
C ALA A 52 2.92 7.75 5.95
N ALA A 53 3.27 7.53 4.68
CA ALA A 53 3.99 8.52 3.87
C ALA A 53 3.18 9.82 3.71
N VAL A 54 1.87 9.71 3.44
CA VAL A 54 0.99 10.88 3.30
C VAL A 54 0.77 11.58 4.65
N SER A 55 0.58 10.81 5.73
CA SER A 55 0.40 11.37 7.06
C SER A 55 1.62 12.17 7.52
N LEU A 56 2.83 11.67 7.31
CA LEU A 56 4.05 12.40 7.65
C LEU A 56 4.16 13.71 6.86
N TYR A 57 3.86 13.67 5.57
CA TYR A 57 3.83 14.88 4.75
C TYR A 57 2.80 15.90 5.27
N ALA A 58 1.58 15.46 5.57
CA ALA A 58 0.54 16.32 6.13
C ALA A 58 0.94 16.92 7.50
N THR A 59 1.59 16.14 8.36
CA THR A 59 2.11 16.62 9.65
C THR A 59 3.19 17.67 9.46
N GLN A 60 4.12 17.49 8.51
CA GLN A 60 5.13 18.50 8.20
C GLN A 60 4.51 19.80 7.72
N VAL A 61 3.58 19.72 6.76
CA VAL A 61 2.85 20.89 6.26
C VAL A 61 2.12 21.61 7.40
N THR A 62 1.43 20.86 8.26
CA THR A 62 0.75 21.42 9.44
C THR A 62 1.74 22.09 10.38
N TYR A 63 2.88 21.45 10.66
CA TYR A 63 3.91 22.01 11.54
C TYR A 63 4.47 23.32 11.00
N GLU A 64 4.75 23.39 9.69
CA GLU A 64 5.18 24.63 9.04
C GLU A 64 4.11 25.71 9.21
N PHE A 65 2.83 25.44 8.92
CA PHE A 65 1.74 26.42 9.06
C PHE A 65 1.56 26.96 10.49
N PHE A 66 1.84 26.17 11.52
CA PHE A 66 1.70 26.58 12.92
C PHE A 66 3.02 26.99 13.59
N SER A 67 4.15 26.92 12.88
CA SER A 67 5.45 27.36 13.39
C SER A 67 5.52 28.88 13.49
N ALA A 68 6.02 29.40 14.61
CA ALA A 68 6.16 30.84 14.86
C ALA A 68 7.10 31.56 13.87
N ASN A 69 7.87 30.79 13.10
CA ASN A 69 8.82 31.31 12.11
C ASN A 69 8.21 31.48 10.71
N THR A 70 6.94 31.09 10.48
CA THR A 70 6.29 31.38 9.19
C THR A 70 5.91 32.85 9.09
N PRO A 71 6.29 33.55 8.00
CA PRO A 71 5.95 34.94 7.83
C PRO A 71 4.44 35.10 7.74
N ILE A 72 3.89 36.07 8.47
CA ILE A 72 2.45 36.45 8.50
C ILE A 72 1.80 36.62 7.12
N ASN A 73 2.58 36.83 6.06
CA ASN A 73 2.11 36.95 4.68
C ASN A 73 1.88 35.61 3.96
N ALA A 74 2.30 34.49 4.55
CA ALA A 74 2.12 33.13 4.04
C ALA A 74 1.04 32.32 4.80
N ARG A 75 0.43 32.94 5.82
CA ARG A 75 -0.61 32.35 6.67
C ARG A 75 -2.01 32.56 6.08
#